data_AF-A0AA47MX66-F1
#
_entry.id   AF-A0AA47MX66-F1
#
_cell.length_a   1.000
_cell.length_b   1.000
_cell.length_c   1.000
_cell.angle_alpha   90.00
_cell.angle_beta   90.00
_cell.angle_gamma   90.00
#
_symmetry.space_group_name_H-M   'P 1'
#
loop_
_entity.id
_entity.type
_entity.pdbx_description
1 polymer ?
#
loop_
_entity_poly.entity_id
_entity_poly.type
_entity_poly.pdbx_seq_one_letter_code
_entity_poly.pdbx_strand_id
1 'polypeptide(L)'
;MEEEEEKEEEEEEEEEEERRGPNLTQEIRATLIDHVINHGLTLMEAGQRVQPNLSRNTVASVIRTFHRENRIGGRGHQGGRGPMFTLAQEAAIVNMVLTNNCIRLREIQANIINDDHIFNNIQRVSLSTLGRILKKKKYT
;
A
#
# COMPACT_ATOMS: atom_id res chain seq x y z
N MET A 1 -1.46 27.58 10.22
CA MET A 1 -0.32 26.66 10.41
C MET A 1 -0.78 25.22 10.25
N GLU A 2 -1.90 24.78 10.85
CA GLU A 2 -2.50 23.46 10.57
C GLU A 2 -3.22 23.38 9.20
N GLU A 3 -3.87 24.46 8.74
CA GLU A 3 -4.57 24.49 7.44
C GLU A 3 -3.66 24.53 6.21
N GLU A 4 -2.35 24.81 6.38
CA GLU A 4 -1.39 24.84 5.27
C GLU A 4 -0.75 23.45 5.07
N GLU A 5 -0.60 22.64 6.12
CA GLU A 5 -0.09 21.25 6.03
C GLU A 5 -1.12 20.31 5.38
N GLU A 6 -2.42 20.44 5.69
CA GLU A 6 -3.47 19.62 5.05
C GLU A 6 -3.58 19.90 3.53
N LYS A 7 -3.28 21.13 3.12
CA LYS A 7 -3.34 21.54 1.71
C LYS A 7 -2.14 21.05 0.90
N GLU A 8 -0.96 21.01 1.51
CA GLU A 8 0.23 20.41 0.92
C GLU A 8 0.12 18.88 0.83
N GLU A 9 -0.52 18.21 1.81
CA GLU A 9 -0.80 16.77 1.74
C GLU A 9 -1.82 16.42 0.63
N GLU A 10 -2.88 17.23 0.44
CA GLU A 10 -3.85 17.03 -0.65
C GLU A 10 -3.22 17.28 -2.04
N GLU A 11 -2.39 18.31 -2.21
CA GLU A 11 -1.68 18.59 -3.47
C GLU A 11 -0.61 17.51 -3.78
N GLU A 12 0.09 16.97 -2.77
CA GLU A 12 1.01 15.84 -2.96
C GLU A 12 0.28 14.52 -3.31
N GLU A 13 -0.90 14.26 -2.73
CA GLU A 13 -1.72 13.09 -3.08
C GLU A 13 -2.26 13.17 -4.52
N GLU A 14 -2.72 14.35 -4.97
CA GLU A 14 -3.16 14.59 -6.35
C GLU A 14 -2.00 14.48 -7.35
N GLU A 15 -0.82 15.01 -7.04
CA GLU A 15 0.39 14.86 -7.87
C GLU A 15 0.89 13.41 -7.92
N GLU A 16 0.80 12.66 -6.82
CA GLU A 16 1.11 11.23 -6.82
C GLU A 16 0.11 10.44 -7.67
N GLU A 17 -1.19 10.78 -7.62
CA GLU A 17 -2.22 10.13 -8.43
C GLU A 17 -2.03 10.42 -9.93
N GLU A 18 -1.62 11.64 -10.30
CA GLU A 18 -1.31 12.00 -11.69
C GLU A 18 -0.05 11.30 -12.23
N ARG A 19 0.94 11.06 -11.35
CA ARG A 19 2.14 10.23 -11.67
C ARG A 19 1.84 8.73 -11.70
N ARG A 20 0.73 8.30 -11.11
CA ARG A 20 0.25 6.91 -11.08
C ARG A 20 -0.64 6.68 -12.29
N GLY A 21 -0.02 6.26 -13.41
CA GLY A 21 -0.74 5.92 -14.64
C GLY A 21 -1.98 5.04 -14.38
N PRO A 22 -3.00 5.11 -15.26
CA PRO A 22 -4.37 4.69 -14.96
C PRO A 22 -4.42 3.26 -14.41
N ASN A 23 -5.26 3.06 -13.38
CA ASN A 23 -5.56 1.75 -12.79
C ASN A 23 -6.31 0.87 -13.81
N LEU A 24 -5.59 0.30 -14.77
CA LEU A 24 -6.15 -0.62 -15.76
C LEU A 24 -6.53 -1.94 -15.09
N THR A 25 -7.76 -2.39 -15.32
CA THR A 25 -8.22 -3.71 -14.90
C THR A 25 -7.38 -4.81 -15.54
N GLN A 26 -7.34 -5.99 -14.93
CA GLN A 26 -6.60 -7.14 -15.49
C GLN A 26 -7.17 -7.54 -16.86
N GLU A 27 -8.48 -7.41 -17.07
CA GLU A 27 -9.14 -7.67 -18.34
C GLU A 27 -8.64 -6.74 -19.44
N ILE A 28 -8.57 -5.43 -19.18
CA ILE A 28 -8.02 -4.46 -20.13
C ILE A 28 -6.57 -4.81 -20.47
N ARG A 29 -5.75 -5.14 -19.46
CA ARG A 29 -4.34 -5.51 -19.66
C ARG A 29 -4.18 -6.80 -20.47
N ALA A 30 -5.02 -7.80 -20.24
CA ALA A 30 -5.02 -9.05 -20.99
C ALA A 30 -5.36 -8.82 -22.46
N THR A 31 -6.40 -8.03 -22.72
CA THR A 31 -6.83 -7.69 -24.08
C THR A 31 -5.77 -6.87 -24.83
N LEU A 32 -5.04 -5.97 -24.15
CA LEU A 32 -3.91 -5.26 -24.76
C LEU A 32 -2.77 -6.20 -25.17
N ILE A 33 -2.44 -7.18 -24.31
CA ILE A 33 -1.41 -8.18 -24.59
C ILE A 33 -1.83 -9.03 -25.79
N ASP A 34 -3.06 -9.52 -25.82
CA ASP A 34 -3.58 -10.33 -26.91
C ASP A 34 -3.56 -9.58 -28.26
N HIS A 35 -3.98 -8.32 -28.27
CA HIS A 35 -3.95 -7.48 -29.47
C HIS A 35 -2.54 -7.27 -30.03
N VAL A 36 -1.55 -7.02 -29.17
CA VAL A 36 -0.18 -6.73 -29.62
C VAL A 36 0.59 -8.00 -29.94
N ILE A 37 0.47 -9.04 -29.10
CA ILE A 37 1.29 -10.26 -29.18
C ILE A 37 0.69 -11.29 -30.12
N ASN A 38 -0.63 -11.53 -30.04
CA ASN A 38 -1.29 -12.57 -30.83
C ASN A 38 -1.83 -12.03 -32.16
N HIS A 39 -2.32 -10.78 -32.17
CA HIS A 39 -2.91 -10.16 -33.36
C HIS A 39 -1.97 -9.20 -34.10
N GLY A 40 -0.76 -8.93 -33.56
CA GLY A 40 0.27 -8.13 -34.22
C GLY A 40 -0.07 -6.64 -34.38
N LEU A 41 -1.03 -6.12 -33.62
CA LEU A 41 -1.38 -4.71 -33.65
C LEU A 41 -0.25 -3.84 -33.09
N THR A 42 -0.14 -2.62 -33.61
CA THR A 42 0.74 -1.63 -33.01
C THR A 42 0.23 -1.25 -31.61
N LEU A 43 1.13 -0.77 -30.75
CA LEU A 43 0.77 -0.33 -29.40
C LEU A 43 -0.34 0.74 -29.38
N MET A 44 -0.39 1.59 -30.42
CA MET A 44 -1.41 2.62 -30.56
C MET A 44 -2.76 2.02 -30.95
N GLU A 45 -2.79 1.16 -31.96
CA GLU A 45 -4.01 0.50 -32.43
C GLU A 45 -4.62 -0.37 -31.33
N ALA A 46 -3.80 -1.16 -30.63
CA ALA A 46 -4.24 -1.96 -29.50
C ALA A 46 -4.85 -1.09 -28.39
N GLY A 47 -4.22 0.06 -28.10
CA GLY A 47 -4.74 1.03 -27.15
C GLY A 47 -6.13 1.55 -27.55
N GLN A 48 -6.24 2.08 -28.77
CA GLN A 48 -7.49 2.62 -29.32
C GLN A 48 -8.60 1.58 -29.43
N ARG A 49 -8.26 0.31 -29.73
CA ARG A 49 -9.23 -0.79 -29.83
C ARG A 49 -9.88 -1.11 -28.49
N VAL A 50 -9.10 -0.99 -27.41
CA VAL A 50 -9.55 -1.30 -26.05
C VAL A 50 -10.20 -0.09 -25.40
N GLN A 51 -9.61 1.11 -25.55
CA GLN A 51 -10.15 2.36 -25.03
C GLN A 51 -9.71 3.56 -25.89
N PRO A 52 -10.63 4.46 -26.26
CA PRO A 52 -10.35 5.55 -27.20
C PRO A 52 -9.30 6.57 -26.68
N ASN A 53 -9.13 6.68 -25.36
CA ASN A 53 -8.21 7.63 -24.72
C ASN A 53 -6.97 6.97 -24.10
N LEU A 54 -6.70 5.70 -24.42
CA LEU A 54 -5.57 5.00 -23.82
C LEU A 54 -4.25 5.36 -24.51
N SER A 55 -3.33 5.95 -23.75
CA SER A 55 -2.04 6.37 -24.30
C SER A 55 -1.19 5.17 -24.74
N ARG A 56 -0.46 5.35 -25.85
CA ARG A 56 0.57 4.39 -26.32
C ARG A 56 1.56 4.05 -25.20
N ASN A 57 1.91 5.00 -24.34
CA ASN A 57 2.88 4.80 -23.26
C ASN A 57 2.34 3.84 -22.19
N THR A 58 1.05 3.93 -21.88
CA THR A 58 0.38 2.99 -20.97
C THR A 58 0.39 1.58 -21.55
N VAL A 59 0.06 1.42 -22.83
CA VAL A 59 0.12 0.12 -23.52
C VAL A 59 1.56 -0.42 -23.52
N ALA A 60 2.55 0.42 -23.83
CA ALA A 60 3.96 0.05 -23.77
C ALA A 60 4.41 -0.43 -22.38
N SER A 61 3.89 0.18 -21.31
CA SER A 61 4.16 -0.24 -19.93
C SER A 61 3.60 -1.64 -19.64
N VAL A 62 2.38 -1.93 -20.08
CA VAL A 62 1.74 -3.25 -19.96
C VAL A 62 2.54 -4.31 -20.72
N ILE A 63 2.86 -4.06 -21.99
CA ILE A 63 3.63 -5.01 -22.82
C ILE A 63 5.04 -5.25 -22.29
N ARG A 64 5.72 -4.21 -21.77
CA ARG A 64 7.03 -4.37 -21.11
C ARG A 64 6.93 -5.22 -19.86
N THR A 65 5.91 -5.01 -19.03
CA THR A 65 5.66 -5.83 -17.84
C THR A 65 5.45 -7.30 -18.23
N PHE A 66 4.62 -7.54 -19.24
CA PHE A 66 4.36 -8.89 -19.72
C PHE A 66 5.64 -9.57 -20.26
N HIS A 67 6.46 -8.89 -21.06
CA HIS A 67 7.72 -9.47 -21.55
C HIS A 67 8.73 -9.76 -20.44
N ARG A 68 8.83 -8.89 -19.42
CA ARG A 68 9.82 -9.03 -18.35
C ARG A 68 9.42 -10.04 -17.28
N GLU A 69 8.14 -10.07 -16.92
CA GLU A 69 7.64 -10.80 -15.76
C GLU A 69 6.65 -11.91 -16.13
N ASN A 70 6.32 -12.08 -17.43
CA ASN A 70 5.26 -12.97 -17.94
C ASN A 70 3.92 -12.79 -17.21
N ARG A 71 3.59 -11.54 -16.88
CA ARG A 71 2.51 -11.20 -15.95
C ARG A 71 1.53 -10.22 -16.56
N ILE A 72 0.24 -10.53 -16.43
CA ILE A 72 -0.86 -9.71 -16.94
C ILE A 72 -1.15 -8.54 -15.99
N GLY A 73 -1.22 -8.79 -14.68
CA GLY A 73 -1.54 -7.74 -13.70
C GLY A 73 -0.45 -6.67 -13.54
N GLY A 74 -0.82 -5.47 -13.08
CA GLY A 74 0.14 -4.51 -12.50
C GLY A 74 0.65 -5.07 -11.17
N ARG A 75 1.82 -4.68 -10.65
CA ARG A 75 2.15 -5.06 -9.26
C ARG A 75 1.00 -4.53 -8.42
N GLY A 76 0.34 -5.39 -7.62
CA GLY A 76 -0.67 -4.91 -6.70
C GLY A 76 -0.09 -3.76 -5.89
N HIS A 77 -0.92 -2.85 -5.39
CA HIS A 77 -0.51 -1.71 -4.55
C HIS A 77 0.38 -2.19 -3.38
N GLN A 78 1.66 -2.39 -3.65
CA GLN A 78 2.72 -2.62 -2.69
C GLN A 78 3.41 -1.29 -2.47
N GLY A 79 2.58 -0.30 -2.14
CA GLY A 79 3.02 0.93 -1.49
C GLY A 79 2.92 0.74 0.02
N GLY A 80 3.86 1.32 0.74
CA GLY A 80 3.90 1.33 2.20
C GLY A 80 5.12 0.64 2.79
N ARG A 81 5.71 1.28 3.81
CA ARG A 81 6.62 0.61 4.75
C ARG A 81 5.86 -0.59 5.36
N GLY A 82 6.55 -1.71 5.50
CA GLY A 82 6.00 -2.90 6.17
C GLY A 82 5.46 -2.58 7.58
N PRO A 83 4.67 -3.48 8.18
CA PRO A 83 4.06 -3.24 9.47
C PRO A 83 5.13 -2.88 10.51
N MET A 84 4.86 -1.81 11.27
CA MET A 84 5.79 -1.30 12.29
C MET A 84 6.12 -2.35 13.35
N PHE A 85 5.17 -3.23 13.65
CA PHE A 85 5.32 -4.33 14.60
C PHE A 85 5.31 -5.67 13.88
N THR A 86 6.13 -6.60 14.36
CA THR A 86 6.02 -8.01 13.98
C THR A 86 4.76 -8.64 14.57
N LEU A 87 4.31 -9.77 14.03
CA LEU A 87 3.16 -10.50 14.58
C LEU A 87 3.38 -10.91 16.04
N ALA A 88 4.62 -11.25 16.42
CA ALA A 88 4.98 -11.59 17.79
C ALA A 88 4.87 -10.37 18.73
N GLN A 89 5.31 -9.20 18.26
CA GLN A 89 5.16 -7.94 18.99
C GLN A 89 3.70 -7.53 19.14
N GLU A 90 2.88 -7.66 18.09
CA GLU A 90 1.44 -7.40 18.19
C GLU A 90 0.78 -8.31 19.24
N ALA A 91 1.17 -9.60 19.29
CA ALA A 91 0.67 -10.53 20.30
C ALA A 91 1.10 -10.13 21.72
N ALA A 92 2.34 -9.66 21.90
CA ALA A 92 2.81 -9.15 23.19
C ALA A 92 2.03 -7.91 23.64
N ILE A 93 1.72 -6.98 22.74
CA ILE A 93 0.88 -5.80 23.03
C ILE A 93 -0.51 -6.23 23.50
N VAL A 94 -1.13 -7.19 22.81
CA VAL A 94 -2.44 -7.75 23.22
C VAL A 94 -2.34 -8.43 24.58
N ASN A 95 -1.26 -9.17 24.84
CA ASN A 95 -1.06 -9.84 26.12
C ASN A 95 -0.93 -8.86 27.30
N MET A 96 -0.37 -7.67 27.08
CA MET A 96 -0.34 -6.61 28.10
C MET A 96 -1.76 -6.16 28.49
N VAL A 97 -2.66 -6.00 27.50
CA VAL A 97 -4.07 -5.66 27.75
C VAL A 97 -4.79 -6.80 28.47
N LEU A 98 -4.58 -8.05 28.05
CA LEU A 98 -5.20 -9.21 28.68
C LEU A 98 -4.75 -9.44 30.12
N THR A 99 -3.48 -9.15 30.42
CA THR A 99 -2.91 -9.31 31.77
C THR A 99 -3.38 -8.20 32.71
N ASN A 100 -3.57 -6.99 32.18
CA ASN A 100 -4.10 -5.85 32.93
C ASN A 100 -5.14 -5.12 32.08
N ASN A 101 -6.41 -5.52 32.20
CA ASN A 101 -7.52 -4.95 31.42
C ASN A 101 -7.72 -3.44 31.62
N CYS A 102 -7.15 -2.85 32.68
CA CYS A 102 -7.22 -1.42 32.96
C CYS A 102 -5.99 -0.64 32.45
N ILE A 103 -5.03 -1.31 31.80
CA ILE A 103 -3.82 -0.67 31.28
C ILE A 103 -4.18 0.38 30.23
N ARG A 104 -3.59 1.56 30.36
CA ARG A 104 -3.77 2.68 29.43
C ARG A 104 -2.78 2.56 28.28
N LEU A 105 -3.14 3.12 27.12
CA LEU A 105 -2.24 3.17 25.95
C LEU A 105 -0.87 3.80 26.28
N ARG A 106 -0.82 4.76 27.20
CA ARG A 106 0.43 5.40 27.63
C ARG A 106 1.33 4.45 28.41
N GLU A 107 0.75 3.55 29.18
CA GLU A 107 1.47 2.52 29.94
C GLU A 107 1.95 1.41 29.00
N ILE A 108 1.13 1.02 28.02
CA ILE A 108 1.55 0.11 26.93
C ILE A 108 2.74 0.71 26.17
N GLN A 109 2.67 1.99 25.81
CA GLN A 109 3.78 2.69 25.14
C GLN A 109 5.05 2.70 25.99
N ALA A 110 4.94 2.99 27.29
CA ALA A 110 6.10 2.96 28.19
C ALA A 110 6.69 1.55 28.30
N ASN A 111 5.86 0.51 28.37
CA ASN A 111 6.32 -0.87 28.42
C ASN A 111 7.05 -1.27 27.13
N ILE A 112 6.56 -0.86 25.96
CA ILE A 112 7.21 -1.12 24.66
C ILE A 112 8.58 -0.43 24.60
N ILE A 113 8.66 0.85 25.00
CA ILE A 113 9.91 1.62 24.91
C ILE A 113 10.97 1.11 25.89
N ASN A 114 10.55 0.55 27.03
CA ASN A 114 11.47 0.02 28.05
C ASN A 114 11.78 -1.48 27.88
N ASP A 115 11.18 -2.17 26.91
CA ASP A 115 11.37 -3.60 26.67
C ASP A 115 12.34 -3.83 25.50
N ASP A 116 13.62 -3.94 25.87
CA ASP A 116 14.72 -4.21 24.95
C ASP A 116 14.79 -5.68 24.48
N HIS A 117 13.88 -6.55 24.91
CA HIS A 117 13.88 -7.95 24.48
C HIS A 117 12.89 -8.18 23.34
N ILE A 118 11.63 -7.82 23.52
CA ILE A 118 10.57 -8.08 22.54
C ILE A 118 10.46 -6.92 21.54
N PHE A 119 10.73 -5.69 21.97
CA PHE A 119 10.56 -4.47 21.19
C PHE A 119 11.88 -3.76 20.87
N ASN A 120 12.99 -4.50 20.81
CA ASN A 120 14.35 -3.97 20.59
C ASN A 120 14.52 -3.06 19.36
N ASN A 121 13.67 -3.23 18.34
CA ASN A 121 13.68 -2.45 17.10
C ASN A 121 12.72 -1.25 17.12
N ILE A 122 12.06 -0.98 18.25
CA ILE A 122 11.03 0.06 18.40
C ILE A 122 11.52 1.13 19.38
N GLN A 123 12.09 2.21 18.85
CA GLN A 123 12.55 3.33 19.68
C GLN A 123 11.44 4.33 20.02
N ARG A 124 10.43 4.44 19.16
CA ARG A 124 9.30 5.37 19.31
C ARG A 124 8.05 4.72 18.77
N VAL A 125 6.92 4.92 19.46
CA VAL A 125 5.59 4.54 18.99
C VAL A 125 4.57 5.57 19.46
N SER A 126 3.62 5.91 18.59
CA SER A 126 2.51 6.79 18.93
C SER A 126 1.34 6.02 19.56
N LEU A 127 0.58 6.70 20.41
CA LEU A 127 -0.66 6.16 20.98
C LEU A 127 -1.68 5.79 19.88
N SER A 128 -1.71 6.54 18.77
CA SER A 128 -2.60 6.27 17.64
C SER A 128 -2.26 4.95 16.95
N THR A 129 -0.98 4.62 16.79
CA THR A 129 -0.56 3.31 16.25
C THR A 129 -0.99 2.18 17.17
N LEU A 130 -0.80 2.33 18.49
CA LEU A 130 -1.25 1.32 19.47
C LEU A 130 -2.78 1.14 19.43
N GLY A 131 -3.53 2.25 19.40
CA GLY A 131 -4.99 2.22 19.29
C GLY A 131 -5.46 1.52 18.01
N ARG A 132 -4.81 1.78 16.86
CA ARG A 132 -5.11 1.10 15.59
C ARG A 132 -4.86 -0.41 15.67
N ILE A 133 -3.76 -0.85 16.29
CA ILE A 133 -3.42 -2.28 16.46
C ILE A 133 -4.48 -2.98 17.31
N LEU A 134 -4.82 -2.41 18.47
CA LEU A 134 -5.82 -2.99 19.37
C LEU A 134 -7.21 -3.05 18.72
N LYS A 135 -7.61 -1.99 18.01
CA LYS A 135 -8.88 -1.95 17.27
C LYS A 135 -8.93 -3.00 16.18
N LYS A 136 -7.84 -3.15 15.40
CA LYS A 136 -7.72 -4.18 14.35
C LYS A 136 -7.87 -5.60 14.91
N LYS A 137 -7.40 -5.83 16.14
CA LYS A 137 -7.43 -7.13 16.82
C LYS A 137 -8.68 -7.32 17.70
N LYS A 138 -9.59 -6.35 17.76
CA LYS A 138 -10.84 -6.36 18.55
C LYS A 138 -10.63 -6.43 20.08
N TYR A 139 -9.57 -5.80 20.58
CA TYR A 139 -9.30 -5.67 22.03
C TYR A 139 -9.57 -4.24 22.53
N THR A 140 -10.52 -3.55 21.91
CA THR A 140 -10.98 -2.18 22.27
C THR A 140 -12.47 -2.20 22.48
#